data_AF-A0A1F5K6D6-F1
#
_entry.id   AF-A0A1F5K6D6-F1
#
_cell.length_a   1.000
_cell.length_b   1.000
_cell.length_c   1.000
_cell.angle_alpha   90.00
_cell.angle_beta   90.00
_cell.angle_gamma   90.00
#
_symmetry.space_group_name_H-M   'P 1'
#
loop_
_entity.id
_entity.type
_entity.pdbx_description
1 polymer ?
#
loop_
_entity_poly.entity_id
_entity_poly.type
_entity_poly.pdbx_seq_one_letter_code
_entity_poly.pdbx_strand_id
1 'polypeptide(L)'
;MKKKAFITGITGQDGSYLTEFLLGKGYEVAGFVRSSSTGHLGNVEHLKNEINFFRGSLDDERSIEVAVSEFKPDEIYNLGAEAAPADSFKRGVYTSDINALGPLRLFEAALRLHRSGMKVKIYQASTSEMFGAPAQIPQNEKTPLLPNNPYGVAKLFAHHNARILREGTEKMFICCGILFNHESPRRGMQYVTRKVTVGVACIANRVKNQPLNEMGQSIITNDWKLEMGSLDPKRDWGYAKEYVQAMWLMLQQDKSDDYVIATGETHTIQELLEVAFSHVGLDWKKHIIVNPSFIRPLETGPLCGNPTKAAKVLGWKPKTKFKELIKMMVDSDLAKFS
;
A
#
# COMPACT_ATOMS: atom_id res chain seq x y z
N MET A 1 19.51 14.45 -19.29
CA MET A 1 19.74 13.88 -17.93
C MET A 1 18.64 12.87 -17.64
N LYS A 2 18.94 11.80 -16.88
CA LYS A 2 17.91 10.86 -16.42
C LYS A 2 16.99 11.57 -15.42
N LYS A 3 15.69 11.27 -15.45
CA LYS A 3 14.77 11.73 -14.39
C LYS A 3 15.11 11.04 -13.08
N LYS A 4 15.00 11.76 -11.96
CA LYS A 4 15.27 11.28 -10.60
C LYS A 4 13.99 11.04 -9.83
N ALA A 5 13.80 9.82 -9.32
CA ALA A 5 12.66 9.45 -8.49
C ALA A 5 13.09 9.10 -7.06
N PHE A 6 12.50 9.79 -6.07
CA PHE A 6 12.72 9.50 -4.65
C PHE A 6 11.51 8.78 -4.07
N ILE A 7 11.71 7.60 -3.49
CA ILE A 7 10.63 6.73 -3.00
C ILE A 7 10.79 6.52 -1.50
N THR A 8 9.82 6.99 -0.70
CA THR A 8 9.70 6.56 0.70
C THR A 8 8.95 5.23 0.77
N GLY A 9 9.27 4.37 1.74
CA GLY A 9 8.64 3.05 1.83
C GLY A 9 9.04 2.09 0.71
N ILE A 10 10.21 2.32 0.10
CA ILE A 10 10.72 1.55 -1.06
C ILE A 10 10.79 0.03 -0.80
N THR A 11 11.03 -0.39 0.44
CA THR A 11 11.16 -1.81 0.82
C THR A 11 9.81 -2.53 0.92
N GLY A 12 8.71 -1.79 0.86
CA GLY A 12 7.35 -2.32 0.90
C GLY A 12 6.91 -2.98 -0.41
N GLN A 13 5.66 -3.42 -0.46
CA GLN A 13 5.06 -4.01 -1.67
C GLN A 13 5.15 -3.04 -2.85
N ASP A 14 4.51 -1.88 -2.71
CA ASP A 14 4.33 -0.95 -3.83
C ASP A 14 5.65 -0.28 -4.20
N GLY A 15 6.46 0.06 -3.19
CA GLY A 15 7.81 0.59 -3.38
C GLY A 15 8.67 -0.31 -4.26
N SER A 16 8.62 -1.63 -4.05
CA SER A 16 9.40 -2.57 -4.86
C SER A 16 8.93 -2.64 -6.31
N TYR A 17 7.63 -2.72 -6.57
CA TYR A 17 7.11 -2.74 -7.93
C TYR A 17 7.30 -1.41 -8.65
N LEU A 18 7.12 -0.29 -7.95
CA LEU A 18 7.34 1.03 -8.51
C LEU A 18 8.82 1.23 -8.85
N THR A 19 9.74 0.73 -8.03
CA THR A 19 11.18 0.80 -8.30
C THR A 19 11.54 0.08 -9.59
N GLU A 20 11.08 -1.18 -9.75
CA GLU A 20 11.29 -1.95 -10.98
C GLU A 20 10.69 -1.22 -12.20
N PHE A 21 9.48 -0.67 -12.03
CA PHE A 21 8.80 0.07 -13.09
C PHE A 21 9.58 1.32 -13.52
N LEU A 22 10.09 2.11 -12.57
CA LEU A 22 10.81 3.35 -12.85
C LEU A 22 12.23 3.11 -13.39
N LEU A 23 12.95 2.11 -12.85
CA LEU A 23 14.23 1.68 -13.43
C LEU A 23 14.06 1.22 -14.88
N GLY A 24 13.01 0.44 -15.17
CA GLY A 24 12.64 0.04 -16.53
C GLY A 24 12.26 1.21 -17.45
N LYS A 25 11.90 2.38 -16.88
CA LYS A 25 11.67 3.64 -17.61
C LYS A 25 12.93 4.50 -17.74
N GLY A 26 14.08 4.04 -17.24
CA GLY A 26 15.35 4.76 -17.30
C GLY A 26 15.54 5.84 -16.23
N TYR A 27 14.74 5.81 -15.16
CA TYR A 27 14.92 6.73 -14.03
C TYR A 27 16.18 6.36 -13.23
N GLU A 28 16.76 7.37 -12.60
CA GLU A 28 17.62 7.17 -11.43
C GLU A 28 16.72 7.12 -10.19
N VAL A 29 16.81 6.05 -9.39
CA VAL A 29 15.92 5.85 -8.24
C VAL A 29 16.70 5.95 -6.94
N ALA A 30 16.15 6.73 -6.01
CA ALA A 30 16.59 6.77 -4.63
C ALA A 30 15.51 6.23 -3.69
N GLY A 31 15.95 5.44 -2.71
CA GLY A 31 15.10 4.81 -1.70
C GLY A 31 15.35 5.37 -0.31
N PHE A 32 14.30 5.87 0.34
CA PHE A 32 14.36 6.27 1.74
C PHE A 32 13.98 5.10 2.64
N VAL A 33 14.94 4.67 3.46
CA VAL A 33 14.88 3.41 4.20
C VAL A 33 15.21 3.61 5.69
N ARG A 34 14.43 2.95 6.55
CA ARG A 34 14.73 2.91 7.99
C ARG A 34 16.08 2.26 8.24
N SER A 35 16.78 2.74 9.27
CA SER A 35 17.95 2.04 9.81
C SER A 35 17.50 0.71 10.42
N SER A 36 18.18 -0.37 10.04
CA SER A 36 17.90 -1.74 10.49
C SER A 36 19.22 -2.39 10.86
N SER A 37 19.27 -3.09 12.00
CA SER A 37 20.46 -3.82 12.44
C SER A 37 20.81 -5.00 11.52
N THR A 38 19.84 -5.55 10.80
CA THR A 38 20.05 -6.70 9.91
C THR A 38 20.47 -6.32 8.49
N GLY A 39 20.37 -5.04 8.12
CA GLY A 39 20.69 -4.55 6.78
C GLY A 39 19.74 -5.01 5.65
N HIS A 40 18.78 -5.90 5.93
CA HIS A 40 17.88 -6.48 4.94
C HIS A 40 17.00 -5.42 4.25
N LEU A 41 17.02 -5.36 2.92
CA LEU A 41 16.29 -4.35 2.12
C LEU A 41 14.89 -4.80 1.69
N GLY A 42 14.40 -5.92 2.21
CA GLY A 42 13.02 -6.35 2.01
C GLY A 42 12.78 -6.76 0.55
N ASN A 43 11.69 -6.25 -0.03
CA ASN A 43 11.29 -6.59 -1.39
C ASN A 43 12.18 -6.00 -2.49
N VAL A 44 13.21 -5.20 -2.16
CA VAL A 44 14.15 -4.59 -3.13
C VAL A 44 15.58 -5.06 -2.95
N GLU A 45 15.82 -6.13 -2.20
CA GLU A 45 17.17 -6.69 -2.00
C GLU A 45 17.85 -7.05 -3.33
N HIS A 46 17.10 -7.56 -4.31
CA HIS A 46 17.61 -7.90 -5.64
C HIS A 46 18.02 -6.68 -6.47
N LEU A 47 17.62 -5.47 -6.08
CA LEU A 47 17.90 -4.22 -6.79
C LEU A 47 18.91 -3.33 -6.05
N LYS A 48 19.56 -3.84 -5.00
CA LYS A 48 20.36 -3.00 -4.08
C LYS A 48 21.50 -2.22 -4.74
N ASN A 49 22.02 -2.73 -5.87
CA ASN A 49 23.11 -2.10 -6.61
C ASN A 49 22.62 -1.10 -7.67
N GLU A 50 21.30 -0.99 -7.85
CA GLU A 50 20.66 -0.11 -8.85
C GLU A 50 20.00 1.12 -8.21
N ILE A 51 20.01 1.21 -6.87
CA ILE A 51 19.27 2.19 -6.08
C ILE A 51 20.22 2.97 -5.17
N ASN A 52 20.04 4.29 -5.11
CA ASN A 52 20.69 5.15 -4.13
C ASN A 52 19.90 5.14 -2.80
N PHE A 53 20.46 4.59 -1.73
CA PHE A 53 19.76 4.51 -0.45
C PHE A 53 20.09 5.69 0.47
N PHE A 54 19.04 6.33 0.99
CA PHE A 54 19.11 7.31 2.07
C PHE A 54 18.52 6.71 3.33
N ARG A 55 19.27 6.78 4.44
CA ARG A 55 18.83 6.26 5.74
C ARG A 55 18.11 7.35 6.52
N GLY A 56 16.95 7.01 7.08
CA GLY A 56 16.17 7.95 7.90
C GLY A 56 14.79 7.41 8.23
N SER A 57 13.93 8.27 8.76
CA SER A 57 12.57 7.90 9.13
C SER A 57 11.61 9.07 8.92
N LEU A 58 10.32 8.76 8.74
CA LEU A 58 9.30 9.78 8.45
C LEU A 58 8.94 10.66 9.67
N ASP A 59 9.33 10.25 10.87
CA ASP A 59 9.25 11.04 12.10
C ASP A 59 10.46 11.98 12.30
N ASP A 60 11.52 11.84 11.50
CA ASP A 60 12.73 12.67 11.54
C ASP A 60 12.80 13.62 10.35
N GLU A 61 12.37 14.87 10.57
CA GLU A 61 12.39 15.94 9.56
C GLU A 61 13.78 16.16 8.96
N ARG A 62 14.84 16.08 9.77
CA ARG A 62 16.20 16.38 9.32
C ARG A 62 16.68 15.33 8.33
N SER A 63 16.42 14.05 8.61
CA SER A 63 16.80 12.97 7.70
C SER A 63 16.10 13.07 6.34
N ILE A 64 14.83 13.48 6.33
CA ILE A 64 14.06 13.72 5.09
C ILE A 64 14.65 14.91 4.32
N GLU A 65 14.90 16.03 5.01
CA GLU A 65 15.46 17.23 4.38
C GLU A 65 16.81 16.97 3.72
N VAL A 66 17.72 16.30 4.43
CA VAL A 66 19.04 15.93 3.89
C VAL A 66 18.88 15.06 2.66
N ALA A 67 18.10 13.97 2.75
CA ALA A 67 17.92 13.04 1.64
C ALA A 67 17.31 13.69 0.39
N VAL A 68 16.28 14.52 0.55
CA VAL A 68 15.61 15.22 -0.55
C VAL A 68 16.53 16.29 -1.17
N SER A 69 17.24 17.05 -0.34
CA SER A 69 18.13 18.13 -0.79
C SER A 69 19.38 17.62 -1.50
N GLU A 70 19.96 16.52 -1.03
CA GLU A 70 21.13 15.89 -1.67
C GLU A 70 20.76 15.23 -2.99
N PHE A 71 19.64 14.50 -3.03
CA PHE A 71 19.24 13.78 -4.23
C PHE A 71 18.66 14.67 -5.34
N LYS A 72 17.93 15.73 -4.94
CA LYS A 72 17.23 16.68 -5.82
C LYS A 72 16.30 15.99 -6.83
N PRO A 73 15.24 15.29 -6.36
CA PRO A 73 14.36 14.52 -7.22
C PRO A 73 13.50 15.38 -8.16
N ASP A 74 13.20 14.85 -9.34
CA ASP A 74 12.14 15.37 -10.22
C ASP A 74 10.75 14.88 -9.76
N GLU A 75 10.69 13.65 -9.26
CA GLU A 75 9.47 12.99 -8.80
C GLU A 75 9.69 12.38 -7.41
N ILE A 76 8.77 12.64 -6.48
CA ILE A 76 8.74 12.06 -5.13
C ILE A 76 7.50 11.17 -5.01
N TYR A 77 7.69 9.93 -4.59
CA TYR A 77 6.61 8.99 -4.32
C TYR A 77 6.58 8.67 -2.83
N ASN A 78 5.62 9.25 -2.12
CA ASN A 78 5.48 9.06 -0.69
C ASN A 78 4.65 7.80 -0.38
N LEU A 79 5.31 6.64 -0.30
CA LEU A 79 4.68 5.35 -0.02
C LEU A 79 4.95 4.83 1.40
N GLY A 80 5.86 5.47 2.14
CA GLY A 80 6.16 5.14 3.52
C GLY A 80 4.97 5.39 4.44
N ALA A 81 4.64 4.39 5.26
CA ALA A 81 3.54 4.46 6.21
C ALA A 81 3.68 3.37 7.28
N GLU A 82 3.09 3.62 8.45
CA GLU A 82 2.59 2.53 9.30
C GLU A 82 1.28 2.04 8.69
N ALA A 83 1.33 0.93 7.95
CA ALA A 83 0.34 0.63 6.92
C ALA A 83 -0.82 -0.28 7.38
N ALA A 84 -0.78 -0.81 8.61
CA ALA A 84 -1.79 -1.73 9.14
C ALA A 84 -2.91 -0.97 9.90
N PRO A 85 -4.16 -0.90 9.37
CA PRO A 85 -5.22 -0.13 10.01
C PRO A 85 -5.61 -0.66 11.39
N ALA A 86 -5.54 -1.99 11.61
CA ALA A 86 -5.87 -2.61 12.89
C ALA A 86 -4.90 -2.18 14.02
N ASP A 87 -3.60 -2.08 13.71
CA ASP A 87 -2.58 -1.68 14.69
C ASP A 87 -2.71 -0.21 15.11
N SER A 88 -3.31 0.62 14.25
CA SER A 88 -3.49 2.04 14.52
C SER A 88 -4.38 2.33 15.73
N PHE A 89 -5.28 1.41 16.11
CA PHE A 89 -6.06 1.55 17.36
C PHE A 89 -5.19 1.49 18.61
N LYS A 90 -4.10 0.70 18.59
CA LYS A 90 -3.16 0.54 19.70
C LYS A 90 -2.06 1.60 19.67
N ARG A 91 -1.66 2.02 18.47
CA ARG A 91 -0.51 2.92 18.23
C ARG A 91 -0.92 4.19 17.50
N GLY A 92 -2.03 4.81 17.91
CA GLY A 92 -2.61 5.97 17.22
C GLY A 92 -1.65 7.15 17.07
N VAL A 93 -0.92 7.51 18.15
CA VAL A 93 0.05 8.62 18.11
C VAL A 93 1.19 8.34 17.12
N TYR A 94 1.81 7.16 17.21
CA TYR A 94 2.86 6.77 16.28
C TYR A 94 2.36 6.70 14.83
N THR A 95 1.15 6.16 14.63
CA THR A 95 0.52 6.10 13.30
C THR A 95 0.33 7.51 12.73
N SER A 96 -0.15 8.46 13.53
CA SER A 96 -0.31 9.86 13.12
C SER A 96 1.03 10.54 12.83
N ASP A 97 2.06 10.29 13.64
CA ASP A 97 3.37 10.90 13.40
C ASP A 97 3.97 10.45 12.07
N ILE A 98 3.86 9.15 11.74
CA ILE A 98 4.35 8.62 10.48
C ILE A 98 3.43 8.94 9.29
N ASN A 99 2.12 8.77 9.43
CA ASN A 99 1.19 8.82 8.28
C ASN A 99 0.54 10.20 8.04
N ALA A 100 0.59 11.10 9.02
CA ALA A 100 0.08 12.47 8.90
C ALA A 100 1.24 13.48 8.86
N LEU A 101 2.06 13.51 9.91
CA LEU A 101 3.17 14.46 10.02
C LEU A 101 4.34 14.09 9.10
N GLY A 102 4.60 12.81 8.87
CA GLY A 102 5.62 12.34 7.91
C GLY A 102 5.44 12.89 6.49
N PRO A 103 4.26 12.72 5.85
CA PRO A 103 3.95 13.38 4.59
C PRO A 103 4.11 14.90 4.64
N LEU A 104 3.68 15.56 5.73
CA LEU A 104 3.83 17.00 5.87
C LEU A 104 5.30 17.44 5.88
N ARG A 105 6.16 16.75 6.64
CA ARG A 105 7.62 16.99 6.65
C ARG A 105 8.24 16.81 5.26
N LEU A 106 7.81 15.79 4.52
CA LEU A 106 8.24 15.55 3.15
C LEU A 106 7.77 16.65 2.18
N PHE A 107 6.54 17.13 2.34
CA PHE A 107 6.01 18.24 1.56
C PHE A 107 6.77 19.54 1.82
N GLU A 108 7.11 19.83 3.07
CA GLU A 108 7.93 20.99 3.44
C GLU A 108 9.35 20.91 2.83
N ALA A 109 9.99 19.74 2.87
CA ALA A 109 11.28 19.53 2.23
C ALA A 109 11.22 19.76 0.70
N ALA A 110 10.17 19.24 0.05
CA ALA A 110 9.93 19.45 -1.37
C ALA A 110 9.56 20.91 -1.71
N LEU A 111 8.85 21.59 -0.82
CA LEU A 111 8.49 23.01 -0.95
C LEU A 111 9.74 23.91 -0.95
N ARG A 112 10.76 23.57 -0.14
CA ARG A 112 12.06 24.28 -0.15
C ARG A 112 12.74 24.15 -1.53
N LEU A 113 12.75 22.95 -2.11
CA LEU A 113 13.24 22.76 -3.50
C LEU A 113 12.40 23.55 -4.51
N HIS A 114 11.08 23.51 -4.38
CA HIS A 114 10.17 24.25 -5.25
C HIS A 114 10.45 25.76 -5.25
N ARG A 115 10.59 26.35 -4.06
CA ARG A 115 10.90 27.77 -3.89
C ARG A 115 12.30 28.15 -4.39
N SER A 116 13.22 27.20 -4.50
CA SER A 116 14.53 27.41 -5.16
C SER A 116 14.46 27.42 -6.69
N GLY A 117 13.27 27.24 -7.28
CA GLY A 117 13.04 27.20 -8.73
C GLY A 117 13.03 25.79 -9.33
N MET A 118 13.18 24.74 -8.52
CA MET A 118 13.09 23.37 -9.01
C MET A 118 11.64 22.94 -9.25
N LYS A 119 11.41 22.17 -10.31
CA LYS A 119 10.11 21.53 -10.58
C LYS A 119 10.10 20.13 -9.97
N VAL A 120 9.46 19.99 -8.82
CA VAL A 120 9.29 18.70 -8.14
C VAL A 120 7.83 18.28 -8.20
N LYS A 121 7.55 17.07 -8.66
CA LYS A 121 6.22 16.46 -8.64
C LYS A 121 6.12 15.45 -7.51
N ILE A 122 4.99 15.43 -6.81
CA ILE A 122 4.81 14.54 -5.65
C ILE A 122 3.58 13.67 -5.86
N TYR A 123 3.73 12.38 -5.62
CA TYR A 123 2.65 11.43 -5.43
C TYR A 123 2.48 11.15 -3.94
N GLN A 124 1.28 11.41 -3.42
CA GLN A 124 0.87 11.02 -2.07
C GLN A 124 0.08 9.72 -2.12
N ALA A 125 0.53 8.69 -1.41
CA ALA A 125 -0.24 7.49 -1.18
C ALA A 125 -1.38 7.76 -0.18
N SER A 126 -2.51 8.25 -0.69
CA SER A 126 -3.80 8.22 -0.01
C SER A 126 -4.40 6.81 -0.07
N THR A 127 -5.65 6.63 0.39
CA THR A 127 -6.24 5.29 0.53
C THR A 127 -7.75 5.33 0.58
N SER A 128 -8.40 4.25 0.13
CA SER A 128 -9.84 4.01 0.35
C SER A 128 -10.24 3.94 1.82
N GLU A 129 -9.32 3.67 2.75
CA GLU A 129 -9.60 3.70 4.20
C GLU A 129 -10.03 5.08 4.71
N MET A 130 -9.75 6.17 3.94
CA MET A 130 -10.28 7.50 4.25
C MET A 130 -11.81 7.60 4.09
N PHE A 131 -12.42 6.73 3.27
CA PHE A 131 -13.87 6.67 3.14
C PHE A 131 -14.55 6.07 4.38
N GLY A 132 -13.87 5.19 5.11
CA GLY A 132 -14.33 4.55 6.37
C GLY A 132 -15.75 3.98 6.32
N ALA A 133 -16.73 4.74 6.80
CA ALA A 133 -18.17 4.45 6.68
C ALA A 133 -18.81 5.29 5.55
N PRO A 134 -18.60 4.93 4.27
CA PRO A 134 -19.08 5.75 3.16
C PRO A 134 -20.61 5.74 3.06
N ALA A 135 -21.18 6.93 2.87
CA ALA A 135 -22.61 7.09 2.56
C ALA A 135 -22.98 6.69 1.10
N GLN A 136 -21.97 6.51 0.24
CA GLN A 136 -22.14 6.18 -1.18
C GLN A 136 -21.26 4.99 -1.57
N ILE A 137 -21.81 4.07 -2.36
CA ILE A 137 -21.10 2.93 -2.96
C ILE A 137 -21.54 2.85 -4.43
N PRO A 138 -20.62 2.80 -5.42
CA PRO A 138 -19.17 2.87 -5.28
C PRO A 138 -18.68 4.29 -4.93
N GLN A 139 -17.51 4.38 -4.28
CA GLN A 139 -16.87 5.66 -3.93
C GLN A 139 -16.03 6.21 -5.08
N ASN A 140 -16.06 7.52 -5.27
CA ASN A 140 -15.22 8.25 -6.23
C ASN A 140 -14.50 9.43 -5.54
N GLU A 141 -13.80 10.27 -6.30
CA GLU A 141 -13.02 11.40 -5.79
C GLU A 141 -13.87 12.47 -5.07
N LYS A 142 -15.20 12.46 -5.25
CA LYS A 142 -16.13 13.40 -4.62
C LYS A 142 -16.88 12.80 -3.44
N THR A 143 -16.70 11.51 -3.17
CA THR A 143 -17.39 10.85 -2.05
C THR A 143 -16.87 11.42 -0.71
N PRO A 144 -17.75 11.81 0.22
CA PRO A 144 -17.35 12.30 1.54
C PRO A 144 -16.45 11.30 2.28
N LEU A 145 -15.46 11.82 2.98
CA LEU A 145 -14.46 11.06 3.73
C LEU A 145 -14.89 10.99 5.20
N LEU A 146 -15.11 9.77 5.72
CA LEU A 146 -15.51 9.51 7.10
C LEU A 146 -14.69 8.34 7.66
N PRO A 147 -13.39 8.55 7.97
CA PRO A 147 -12.49 7.48 8.38
C PRO A 147 -12.91 6.84 9.71
N ASN A 148 -12.80 5.51 9.80
CA ASN A 148 -13.22 4.71 10.97
C ASN A 148 -12.05 4.21 11.84
N ASN A 149 -10.83 4.65 11.55
CA ASN A 149 -9.64 4.25 12.31
C ASN A 149 -8.57 5.37 12.30
N PRO A 150 -7.66 5.41 13.29
CA PRO A 150 -6.59 6.42 13.34
C PRO A 150 -5.70 6.45 12.09
N TYR A 151 -5.49 5.31 11.44
CA TYR A 151 -4.80 5.24 10.14
C TYR A 151 -5.50 6.07 9.04
N GLY A 152 -6.81 5.90 8.89
CA GLY A 152 -7.63 6.64 7.93
C GLY A 152 -7.67 8.15 8.22
N VAL A 153 -7.74 8.53 9.49
CA VAL A 153 -7.65 9.94 9.93
C VAL A 153 -6.30 10.55 9.57
N ALA A 154 -5.20 9.84 9.84
CA ALA A 154 -3.86 10.31 9.51
C ALA A 154 -3.66 10.47 7.99
N LYS A 155 -4.16 9.51 7.20
CA LYS A 155 -4.13 9.59 5.73
C LYS A 155 -4.99 10.74 5.18
N LEU A 156 -6.13 11.03 5.82
CA LEU A 156 -6.97 12.17 5.48
C LEU A 156 -6.25 13.50 5.73
N PHE A 157 -5.50 13.62 6.83
CA PHE A 157 -4.66 14.79 7.10
C PHE A 157 -3.64 15.03 5.98
N ALA A 158 -2.91 13.98 5.58
CA ALA A 158 -1.92 14.10 4.50
C ALA A 158 -2.57 14.44 3.15
N HIS A 159 -3.71 13.82 2.85
CA HIS A 159 -4.51 14.09 1.64
C HIS A 159 -4.94 15.56 1.55
N HIS A 160 -5.44 16.14 2.65
CA HIS A 160 -5.87 17.53 2.67
C HIS A 160 -4.70 18.52 2.64
N ASN A 161 -3.56 18.22 3.26
CA ASN A 161 -2.37 19.06 3.15
C ASN A 161 -1.82 19.10 1.71
N ALA A 162 -1.83 17.96 1.01
CA ALA A 162 -1.50 17.91 -0.41
C ALA A 162 -2.42 18.82 -1.25
N ARG A 163 -3.74 18.79 -0.98
CA ARG A 163 -4.70 19.70 -1.63
C ARG A 163 -4.38 21.17 -1.35
N ILE A 164 -4.08 21.53 -0.10
CA ILE A 164 -3.76 22.92 0.29
C ILE A 164 -2.52 23.43 -0.47
N LEU A 165 -1.44 22.65 -0.53
CA LEU A 165 -0.23 23.05 -1.24
C LEU A 165 -0.40 23.11 -2.77
N ARG A 166 -1.29 22.28 -3.31
CA ARG A 166 -1.67 22.29 -4.74
C ARG A 166 -2.53 23.51 -5.10
N GLU A 167 -3.54 23.80 -4.31
CA GLU A 167 -4.54 24.84 -4.60
C GLU A 167 -4.11 26.24 -4.12
N GLY A 168 -3.25 26.31 -3.10
CA GLY A 168 -2.74 27.53 -2.49
C GLY A 168 -1.81 28.34 -3.38
N THR A 169 -1.09 29.29 -2.78
CA THR A 169 -0.20 30.23 -3.49
C THR A 169 1.05 29.55 -4.05
N GLU A 170 1.54 28.49 -3.40
CA GLU A 170 2.74 27.76 -3.84
C GLU A 170 2.51 26.97 -5.14
N LYS A 171 1.27 26.56 -5.45
CA LYS A 171 0.93 25.83 -6.68
C LYS A 171 1.79 24.59 -6.93
N MET A 172 2.06 23.80 -5.88
CA MET A 172 2.86 22.59 -6.00
C MET A 172 2.15 21.51 -6.84
N PHE A 173 2.92 20.75 -7.64
CA PHE A 173 2.40 19.60 -8.37
C PHE A 173 2.31 18.39 -7.43
N ILE A 174 1.16 18.19 -6.78
CA ILE A 174 0.92 17.05 -5.87
C ILE A 174 -0.33 16.29 -6.29
N CYS A 175 -0.20 15.01 -6.63
CA CYS A 175 -1.32 14.11 -6.90
C CYS A 175 -1.58 13.19 -5.70
N CYS A 176 -2.84 13.03 -5.29
CA CYS A 176 -3.19 11.99 -4.33
C CYS A 176 -3.80 10.78 -5.05
N GLY A 177 -3.15 9.63 -4.93
CA GLY A 177 -3.73 8.36 -5.34
C GLY A 177 -4.64 7.82 -4.23
N ILE A 178 -5.95 7.84 -4.44
CA ILE A 178 -6.94 7.23 -3.54
C ILE A 178 -7.06 5.76 -3.94
N LEU A 179 -6.04 4.98 -3.59
CA LEU A 179 -5.95 3.57 -3.97
C LEU A 179 -6.81 2.70 -3.05
N PHE A 180 -7.61 1.84 -3.66
CA PHE A 180 -8.29 0.73 -3.01
C PHE A 180 -7.32 -0.40 -2.71
N ASN A 181 -7.76 -1.46 -2.03
CA ASN A 181 -6.87 -2.56 -1.68
C ASN A 181 -6.21 -3.15 -2.92
N HIS A 182 -4.92 -3.43 -2.82
CA HIS A 182 -4.14 -4.04 -3.89
C HIS A 182 -3.06 -4.93 -3.31
N GLU A 183 -2.98 -6.12 -3.88
CA GLU A 183 -2.29 -7.26 -3.31
C GLU A 183 -1.28 -7.80 -4.30
N SER A 184 -0.42 -8.68 -3.84
CA SER A 184 0.59 -9.35 -4.66
C SER A 184 1.32 -10.43 -3.86
N PRO A 185 2.15 -11.25 -4.52
CA PRO A 185 3.15 -12.08 -3.85
C PRO A 185 4.19 -11.33 -3.01
N ARG A 186 4.16 -9.99 -2.95
CA ARG A 186 5.02 -9.15 -2.10
C ARG A 186 4.28 -8.50 -0.93
N ARG A 187 2.98 -8.78 -0.76
CA ARG A 187 2.17 -8.28 0.34
C ARG A 187 2.70 -8.78 1.69
N GLY A 188 2.65 -7.96 2.72
CA GLY A 188 3.01 -8.40 4.08
C GLY A 188 2.00 -9.42 4.65
N MET A 189 2.47 -10.35 5.48
CA MET A 189 1.64 -11.44 6.02
C MET A 189 0.59 -10.96 7.04
N GLN A 190 0.75 -9.78 7.62
CA GLN A 190 -0.24 -9.15 8.50
C GLN A 190 -1.55 -8.79 7.77
N TYR A 191 -1.56 -8.78 6.43
CA TYR A 191 -2.76 -8.54 5.64
C TYR A 191 -3.47 -9.85 5.31
N VAL A 192 -4.80 -9.81 5.36
CA VAL A 192 -5.65 -11.00 5.28
C VAL A 192 -5.45 -11.85 4.02
N THR A 193 -5.26 -11.22 2.86
CA THR A 193 -5.01 -11.89 1.57
C THR A 193 -3.74 -12.73 1.62
N ARG A 194 -2.65 -12.14 2.10
CA ARG A 194 -1.37 -12.85 2.23
C ARG A 194 -1.41 -13.87 3.35
N LYS A 195 -2.02 -13.56 4.50
CA LYS A 195 -2.23 -14.53 5.57
C LYS A 195 -2.92 -15.80 5.05
N VAL A 196 -3.96 -15.63 4.23
CA VAL A 196 -4.69 -16.74 3.61
C VAL A 196 -3.81 -17.51 2.64
N THR A 197 -3.12 -16.87 1.70
CA THR A 197 -2.35 -17.59 0.66
C THR A 197 -1.14 -18.31 1.25
N VAL A 198 -0.45 -17.70 2.21
CA VAL A 198 0.61 -18.35 3.00
C VAL A 198 0.06 -19.51 3.82
N GLY A 199 -1.10 -19.32 4.45
CA GLY A 199 -1.77 -20.36 5.23
C GLY A 199 -2.13 -21.58 4.38
N VAL A 200 -2.74 -21.35 3.21
CA VAL A 200 -3.07 -22.38 2.22
C VAL A 200 -1.83 -23.13 1.77
N ALA A 201 -0.75 -22.42 1.40
CA ALA A 201 0.50 -23.06 0.99
C ALA A 201 1.11 -23.93 2.09
N CYS A 202 1.14 -23.43 3.33
CA CYS A 202 1.67 -24.18 4.46
C CYS A 202 0.85 -25.44 4.77
N ILE A 203 -0.49 -25.34 4.70
CA ILE A 203 -1.40 -26.49 4.90
C ILE A 203 -1.21 -27.53 3.79
N ALA A 204 -1.18 -27.08 2.53
CA ALA A 204 -1.03 -27.97 1.37
C ALA A 204 0.31 -28.72 1.39
N ASN A 205 1.42 -28.02 1.67
CA ASN A 205 2.77 -28.59 1.68
C ASN A 205 3.16 -29.22 3.04
N ARG A 206 2.28 -29.18 4.04
CA ARG A 206 2.54 -29.67 5.41
C ARG A 206 3.82 -29.11 6.03
N VAL A 207 4.01 -27.80 5.89
CA VAL A 207 5.19 -27.08 6.39
C VAL A 207 5.24 -27.15 7.92
N LYS A 208 6.31 -27.76 8.46
CA LYS A 208 6.50 -27.88 9.92
C LYS A 208 6.96 -26.57 10.58
N ASN A 209 7.90 -25.87 9.94
CA ASN A 209 8.44 -24.60 10.43
C ASN A 209 7.63 -23.45 9.83
N GLN A 210 6.42 -23.27 10.36
CA GLN A 210 5.46 -22.30 9.84
C GLN A 210 5.93 -20.86 10.09
N PRO A 211 5.62 -19.92 9.17
CA PRO A 211 5.91 -18.51 9.39
C PRO A 211 5.12 -17.96 10.58
N LEU A 212 5.76 -17.10 11.35
CA LEU A 212 5.16 -16.44 12.52
C LEU A 212 4.59 -15.08 12.14
N ASN A 213 3.44 -14.74 12.72
CA ASN A 213 2.86 -13.41 12.61
C ASN A 213 3.72 -12.35 13.33
N GLU A 214 3.29 -11.09 13.26
CA GLU A 214 3.94 -9.94 13.90
C GLU A 214 4.09 -10.05 15.43
N MET A 215 3.36 -10.99 16.07
CA MET A 215 3.47 -11.30 17.50
C MET A 215 4.36 -12.52 17.79
N GLY A 216 5.01 -13.09 16.77
CA GLY A 216 5.83 -14.29 16.93
C GLY A 216 5.01 -15.58 17.14
N GLN A 217 3.74 -15.59 16.71
CA GLN A 217 2.83 -16.72 16.87
C GLN A 217 2.57 -17.40 15.53
N SER A 218 2.34 -18.71 15.53
CA SER A 218 1.93 -19.40 14.30
C SER A 218 0.57 -18.89 13.83
N ILE A 219 0.40 -18.75 12.51
CA ILE A 219 -0.88 -18.43 11.89
C ILE A 219 -1.78 -19.66 11.70
N ILE A 220 -1.22 -20.87 11.85
CA ILE A 220 -1.91 -22.16 11.72
C ILE A 220 -1.80 -22.92 13.04
N THR A 221 -2.91 -23.50 13.48
CA THR A 221 -2.95 -24.36 14.68
C THR A 221 -2.34 -25.73 14.42
N ASN A 222 -2.06 -26.49 15.48
CA ASN A 222 -1.53 -27.86 15.38
C ASN A 222 -2.42 -28.81 14.55
N ASP A 223 -3.72 -28.52 14.45
CA ASP A 223 -4.69 -29.28 13.66
C ASP A 223 -4.86 -28.77 12.23
N TRP A 224 -3.89 -28.00 11.71
CA TRP A 224 -3.89 -27.44 10.35
C TRP A 224 -5.08 -26.53 10.05
N LYS A 225 -5.47 -25.70 11.03
CA LYS A 225 -6.50 -24.67 10.86
C LYS A 225 -5.89 -23.28 10.88
N LEU A 226 -6.24 -22.46 9.90
CA LEU A 226 -5.89 -21.06 9.80
C LEU A 226 -6.87 -20.22 10.64
N GLU A 227 -6.34 -19.38 11.53
CA GLU A 227 -7.18 -18.50 12.34
C GLU A 227 -7.59 -17.23 11.57
N MET A 228 -8.87 -16.88 11.63
CA MET A 228 -9.44 -15.74 10.90
C MET A 228 -10.30 -14.86 11.80
N GLY A 229 -10.49 -13.60 11.41
CA GLY A 229 -11.52 -12.72 11.99
C GLY A 229 -12.89 -12.94 11.33
N SER A 230 -13.67 -11.86 11.20
CA SER A 230 -14.93 -11.92 10.44
C SER A 230 -14.69 -12.24 8.96
N LEU A 231 -15.57 -13.07 8.39
CA LEU A 231 -15.51 -13.51 6.99
C LEU A 231 -16.38 -12.67 6.05
N ASP A 232 -17.27 -11.86 6.61
CA ASP A 232 -18.26 -11.04 5.91
C ASP A 232 -17.72 -9.76 5.23
N PRO A 233 -16.64 -9.10 5.74
CA PRO A 233 -16.18 -7.83 5.17
C PRO A 233 -15.87 -7.94 3.68
N LYS A 234 -16.35 -6.95 2.92
CA LYS A 234 -16.13 -6.84 1.46
C LYS A 234 -15.04 -5.82 1.13
N ARG A 235 -14.16 -6.16 0.19
CA ARG A 235 -13.09 -5.29 -0.30
C ARG A 235 -12.95 -5.39 -1.81
N ASP A 236 -12.48 -4.29 -2.40
CA ASP A 236 -12.04 -4.19 -3.79
C ASP A 236 -10.53 -4.44 -3.85
N TRP A 237 -10.13 -5.59 -4.41
CA TRP A 237 -8.73 -6.06 -4.45
C TRP A 237 -8.18 -6.08 -5.88
N GLY A 238 -7.23 -5.20 -6.16
CA GLY A 238 -6.47 -5.18 -7.41
C GLY A 238 -5.04 -5.70 -7.29
N TYR A 239 -4.30 -5.68 -8.39
CA TYR A 239 -2.91 -6.13 -8.44
C TYR A 239 -1.93 -4.96 -8.27
N ALA A 240 -1.06 -5.02 -7.26
CA ALA A 240 -0.16 -3.93 -6.89
C ALA A 240 0.74 -3.45 -8.05
N LYS A 241 1.21 -4.37 -8.90
CA LYS A 241 2.06 -4.05 -10.06
C LYS A 241 1.35 -3.16 -11.10
N GLU A 242 0.04 -3.28 -11.22
CA GLU A 242 -0.76 -2.41 -12.10
C GLU A 242 -1.06 -1.07 -11.44
N TYR A 243 -1.19 -1.04 -10.12
CA TYR A 243 -1.51 0.16 -9.36
C TYR A 243 -0.33 1.14 -9.32
N VAL A 244 0.92 0.63 -9.24
CA VAL A 244 2.11 1.50 -9.31
C VAL A 244 2.25 2.22 -10.66
N GLN A 245 1.74 1.62 -11.74
CA GLN A 245 1.66 2.29 -13.04
C GLN A 245 0.72 3.49 -12.98
N ALA A 246 -0.41 3.39 -12.27
CA ALA A 246 -1.32 4.51 -12.07
C ALA A 246 -0.64 5.65 -11.31
N MET A 247 0.14 5.34 -10.26
CA MET A 247 0.91 6.34 -9.51
C MET A 247 1.81 7.17 -10.43
N TRP A 248 2.56 6.49 -11.30
CA TRP A 248 3.43 7.15 -12.28
C TRP A 248 2.63 7.97 -13.30
N LEU A 249 1.55 7.41 -13.85
CA LEU A 249 0.68 8.09 -14.83
C LEU A 249 0.14 9.42 -14.28
N MET A 250 -0.23 9.47 -12.99
CA MET A 250 -0.70 10.72 -12.36
C MET A 250 0.35 11.83 -12.42
N LEU A 251 1.63 11.50 -12.23
CA LEU A 251 2.71 12.50 -12.29
C LEU A 251 3.10 12.89 -13.72
N GLN A 252 2.63 12.16 -14.72
CA GLN A 252 2.89 12.50 -16.13
C GLN A 252 1.87 13.49 -16.71
N GLN A 253 0.79 13.80 -15.97
CA GLN A 253 -0.25 14.73 -16.44
C GLN A 253 0.25 16.18 -16.44
N ASP A 254 -0.45 17.02 -17.22
CA ASP A 254 -0.19 18.47 -17.30
C ASP A 254 -0.56 19.19 -15.99
N LYS A 255 -1.61 18.70 -15.31
CA LYS A 255 -2.11 19.25 -14.05
C LYS A 255 -2.16 18.15 -12.99
N SER A 256 -1.79 18.52 -11.77
CA SER A 256 -1.94 17.65 -10.60
C SER A 256 -3.41 17.54 -10.21
N ASP A 257 -3.82 16.35 -9.77
CA ASP A 257 -5.20 16.05 -9.38
C ASP A 257 -5.23 14.75 -8.54
N ASP A 258 -6.41 14.43 -7.99
CA ASP A 258 -6.64 13.23 -7.19
C ASP A 258 -7.40 12.18 -8.01
N TYR A 259 -7.09 10.90 -7.79
CA TYR A 259 -7.66 9.81 -8.59
C TYR A 259 -7.98 8.59 -7.73
N VAL A 260 -9.19 8.06 -7.85
CA VAL A 260 -9.56 6.74 -7.35
C VAL A 260 -9.00 5.67 -8.29
N ILE A 261 -8.21 4.76 -7.71
CA ILE A 261 -7.63 3.60 -8.40
C ILE A 261 -8.16 2.35 -7.73
N ALA A 262 -8.94 1.58 -8.48
CA ALA A 262 -9.75 0.49 -7.98
C ALA A 262 -10.08 -0.49 -9.10
N THR A 263 -10.57 -1.69 -8.74
CA THR A 263 -11.11 -2.63 -9.73
C THR A 263 -12.56 -2.35 -10.09
N GLY A 264 -13.33 -1.78 -9.15
CA GLY A 264 -14.78 -1.65 -9.25
C GLY A 264 -15.55 -2.93 -8.92
N GLU A 265 -14.86 -3.97 -8.44
CA GLU A 265 -15.41 -5.26 -8.06
C GLU A 265 -15.08 -5.52 -6.57
N THR A 266 -16.03 -6.05 -5.81
CA THR A 266 -15.81 -6.37 -4.39
C THR A 266 -16.06 -7.84 -4.09
N HIS A 267 -15.23 -8.39 -3.22
CA HIS A 267 -15.35 -9.76 -2.73
C HIS A 267 -15.25 -9.81 -1.20
N THR A 268 -15.92 -10.80 -0.63
CA THR A 268 -15.85 -11.16 0.80
C THR A 268 -14.55 -11.89 1.12
N ILE A 269 -14.21 -11.95 2.41
CA ILE A 269 -13.13 -12.82 2.90
C ILE A 269 -13.49 -14.30 2.70
N GLN A 270 -14.78 -14.67 2.77
CA GLN A 270 -15.25 -16.00 2.44
C GLN A 270 -14.91 -16.39 0.98
N GLU A 271 -15.19 -15.52 0.00
CA GLU A 271 -14.85 -15.79 -1.41
C GLU A 271 -13.34 -15.90 -1.62
N LEU A 272 -12.53 -15.12 -0.90
CA LEU A 272 -11.08 -15.26 -0.87
C LEU A 272 -10.64 -16.65 -0.40
N LEU A 273 -11.22 -17.14 0.70
CA LEU A 273 -10.94 -18.48 1.23
C LEU A 273 -11.34 -19.57 0.23
N GLU A 274 -12.54 -19.46 -0.35
CA GLU A 274 -13.03 -20.42 -1.34
C GLU A 274 -12.12 -20.52 -2.56
N VAL A 275 -11.72 -19.38 -3.14
CA VAL A 275 -10.81 -19.36 -4.30
C VAL A 275 -9.43 -19.90 -3.94
N ALA A 276 -8.87 -19.51 -2.79
CA ALA A 276 -7.52 -19.91 -2.40
C ALA A 276 -7.42 -21.42 -2.10
N PHE A 277 -8.34 -21.96 -1.29
CA PHE A 277 -8.31 -23.38 -0.92
C PHE A 277 -8.70 -24.30 -2.09
N SER A 278 -9.69 -23.92 -2.90
CA SER A 278 -10.09 -24.74 -4.05
C SER A 278 -8.98 -24.84 -5.10
N HIS A 279 -8.10 -23.84 -5.22
CA HIS A 279 -6.94 -23.87 -6.11
C HIS A 279 -5.94 -24.98 -5.77
N VAL A 280 -5.91 -25.44 -4.51
CA VAL A 280 -5.08 -26.58 -4.06
C VAL A 280 -5.90 -27.84 -3.75
N GLY A 281 -7.16 -27.88 -4.18
CA GLY A 281 -8.04 -29.04 -3.97
C GLY A 281 -8.48 -29.26 -2.51
N LEU A 282 -8.46 -28.23 -1.67
CA LEU A 282 -8.89 -28.30 -0.27
C LEU A 282 -10.24 -27.62 -0.04
N ASP A 283 -10.98 -28.07 0.97
CA ASP A 283 -12.23 -27.46 1.43
C ASP A 283 -11.95 -26.50 2.59
N TRP A 284 -12.06 -25.20 2.34
CA TRP A 284 -11.75 -24.17 3.34
C TRP A 284 -12.52 -24.35 4.66
N LYS A 285 -13.75 -24.89 4.62
CA LYS A 285 -14.58 -25.05 5.83
C LYS A 285 -13.96 -25.98 6.87
N LYS A 286 -13.08 -26.90 6.44
CA LYS A 286 -12.37 -27.83 7.33
C LYS A 286 -11.14 -27.21 7.99
N HIS A 287 -10.66 -26.08 7.46
CA HIS A 287 -9.36 -25.50 7.76
C HIS A 287 -9.44 -24.10 8.37
N ILE A 288 -10.62 -23.62 8.75
CA ILE A 288 -10.79 -22.27 9.31
C ILE A 288 -11.34 -22.33 10.73
N ILE A 289 -10.78 -21.48 11.58
CA ILE A 289 -11.33 -21.16 12.91
C ILE A 289 -11.47 -19.66 13.04
N VAL A 290 -12.62 -19.19 13.53
CA VAL A 290 -12.87 -17.78 13.77
C VAL A 290 -12.41 -17.42 15.18
N ASN A 291 -11.51 -16.44 15.27
CA ASN A 291 -10.97 -15.91 16.51
C ASN A 291 -11.45 -14.45 16.67
N PRO A 292 -12.32 -14.15 17.66
CA PRO A 292 -12.85 -12.81 17.88
C PRO A 292 -11.79 -11.72 18.14
N SER A 293 -10.57 -12.09 18.54
CA SER A 293 -9.49 -11.11 18.77
C SER A 293 -9.03 -10.39 17.50
N PHE A 294 -9.36 -10.90 16.31
CA PHE A 294 -9.09 -10.25 15.02
C PHE A 294 -10.20 -9.31 14.56
N ILE A 295 -11.31 -9.18 15.31
CA ILE A 295 -12.41 -8.26 14.97
C ILE A 295 -12.00 -6.84 15.36
N ARG A 296 -12.16 -5.89 14.44
CA ARG A 296 -11.78 -4.49 14.70
C ARG A 296 -12.78 -3.83 15.64
N PRO A 297 -12.35 -2.84 16.45
CA PRO A 297 -13.27 -2.05 17.27
C PRO A 297 -14.33 -1.31 16.45
N LEU A 298 -13.95 -0.85 15.25
CA LEU A 298 -14.85 -0.21 14.30
C LEU A 298 -14.51 -0.67 12.88
N GLU A 299 -15.45 -1.35 12.25
CA GLU A 299 -15.27 -1.89 10.90
C GLU A 299 -15.35 -0.80 9.83
N THR A 300 -14.76 -1.10 8.67
CA THR A 300 -14.72 -0.21 7.50
C THR A 300 -15.43 -0.85 6.32
N GLY A 301 -16.17 -0.04 5.56
CA GLY A 301 -16.80 -0.43 4.31
C GLY A 301 -18.30 -0.73 4.39
N PRO A 302 -18.88 -1.25 3.29
CA PRO A 302 -18.19 -1.78 2.10
C PRO A 302 -17.38 -0.73 1.33
N LEU A 303 -16.17 -1.10 0.90
CA LEU A 303 -15.31 -0.28 0.05
C LEU A 303 -15.30 -0.84 -1.38
N CYS A 304 -15.86 -0.10 -2.33
CA CYS A 304 -15.89 -0.40 -3.77
C CYS A 304 -15.57 0.88 -4.54
N GLY A 305 -14.49 0.90 -5.31
CA GLY A 305 -14.04 2.13 -5.97
C GLY A 305 -14.65 2.32 -7.35
N ASN A 306 -14.87 3.57 -7.76
CA ASN A 306 -15.24 3.92 -9.12
C ASN A 306 -14.05 4.56 -9.84
N PRO A 307 -13.27 3.81 -10.63
CA PRO A 307 -12.06 4.31 -11.30
C PRO A 307 -12.37 5.04 -12.62
N THR A 308 -13.59 5.54 -12.83
CA THR A 308 -13.99 6.16 -14.11
C THR A 308 -13.10 7.35 -14.49
N LYS A 309 -12.69 8.18 -13.51
CA LYS A 309 -11.79 9.30 -13.78
C LYS A 309 -10.42 8.82 -14.22
N ALA A 310 -9.84 7.83 -13.54
CA ALA A 310 -8.56 7.23 -13.91
C ALA A 310 -8.59 6.63 -15.33
N ALA A 311 -9.68 5.96 -15.69
CA ALA A 311 -9.85 5.42 -17.05
C ALA A 311 -9.93 6.53 -18.12
N LYS A 312 -10.64 7.63 -17.84
CA LYS A 312 -10.81 8.73 -18.79
C LYS A 312 -9.57 9.61 -18.93
N VAL A 313 -8.91 9.92 -17.83
CA VAL A 313 -7.81 10.91 -17.79
C VAL A 313 -6.45 10.23 -17.93
N LEU A 314 -6.21 9.13 -17.21
CA LEU A 314 -4.92 8.44 -17.20
C LEU A 314 -4.84 7.33 -18.26
N GLY A 315 -5.97 6.97 -18.88
CA GLY A 315 -6.08 5.76 -19.71
C GLY A 315 -5.86 4.47 -18.93
N TRP A 316 -5.96 4.51 -17.59
CA TRP A 316 -5.63 3.38 -16.73
C TRP A 316 -6.87 2.52 -16.47
N LYS A 317 -6.71 1.19 -16.59
CA LYS A 317 -7.72 0.20 -16.20
C LYS A 317 -7.03 -1.02 -15.58
N PRO A 318 -7.63 -1.63 -14.55
CA PRO A 318 -7.16 -2.90 -13.99
C PRO A 318 -7.30 -4.00 -15.04
N LYS A 319 -6.33 -4.91 -15.10
CA LYS A 319 -6.33 -6.05 -16.01
C LYS A 319 -6.50 -7.36 -15.26
N THR A 320 -5.74 -7.54 -14.18
CA THR A 320 -5.80 -8.73 -13.33
C THR A 320 -7.11 -8.78 -12.56
N LYS A 321 -7.85 -9.88 -12.69
CA LYS A 321 -9.12 -10.09 -11.97
C LYS A 321 -8.91 -10.79 -10.63
N PHE A 322 -9.88 -10.69 -9.73
CA PHE A 322 -9.79 -11.24 -8.36
C PHE A 322 -9.32 -12.70 -8.31
N LYS A 323 -9.97 -13.60 -9.06
CA LYS A 323 -9.59 -15.02 -9.06
C LYS A 323 -8.16 -15.25 -9.54
N GLU A 324 -7.72 -14.52 -10.57
CA GLU A 324 -6.36 -14.61 -11.11
C GLU A 324 -5.33 -14.11 -10.09
N LEU A 325 -5.61 -12.98 -9.43
CA LEU A 325 -4.78 -12.42 -8.38
C LEU A 325 -4.58 -13.41 -7.22
N ILE A 326 -5.66 -14.02 -6.72
CA ILE A 326 -5.56 -14.98 -5.60
C ILE A 326 -4.77 -16.21 -6.01
N LYS A 327 -5.02 -16.78 -7.20
CA LYS A 327 -4.26 -17.94 -7.71
C LYS A 327 -2.77 -17.63 -7.84
N MET A 328 -2.42 -16.49 -8.43
CA MET A 328 -1.02 -16.04 -8.54
C MET A 328 -0.33 -15.95 -7.17
N MET A 329 -1.04 -15.45 -6.15
CA MET A 329 -0.49 -15.38 -4.80
C MET A 329 -0.33 -16.76 -4.17
N VAL A 330 -1.31 -17.67 -4.33
CA VAL A 330 -1.21 -19.06 -3.84
C VAL A 330 -0.05 -19.78 -4.53
N ASP A 331 0.08 -19.70 -5.85
CA ASP A 331 1.18 -20.34 -6.60
C ASP A 331 2.55 -19.86 -6.13
N SER A 332 2.70 -18.55 -5.92
CA SER A 332 3.96 -18.00 -5.41
C SER A 332 4.26 -18.44 -3.99
N ASP A 333 3.26 -18.54 -3.11
CA ASP A 333 3.47 -18.99 -1.74
C ASP A 333 3.72 -20.51 -1.69
N LEU A 334 3.07 -21.33 -2.53
CA LEU A 334 3.36 -22.76 -2.68
C LEU A 334 4.82 -23.00 -3.06
N ALA A 335 5.34 -22.25 -4.03
CA ALA A 335 6.74 -22.35 -4.44
C ALA A 335 7.71 -21.87 -3.35
N LYS A 336 7.31 -20.89 -2.54
CA LYS A 336 8.13 -20.37 -1.44
C LYS A 336 8.21 -21.33 -0.26
N PHE A 337 7.15 -22.10 -0.03
CA PHE A 337 7.00 -23.01 1.10
C PHE A 337 6.99 -24.49 0.67
N SER A 338 7.66 -24.82 -0.43
CA SER A 338 7.78 -26.18 -0.97
C SER A 338 8.79 -27.04 -0.23
#